data_AF-A0A157PVL6-F1
#
_entry.id   AF-A0A157PVL6-F1
#
_cell.length_a   1.000
_cell.length_b   1.000
_cell.length_c   1.000
_cell.angle_alpha   90.00
_cell.angle_beta   90.00
_cell.angle_gamma   90.00
#
_symmetry.space_group_name_H-M   'P 1'
#
loop_
_entity.id
_entity.type
_entity.pdbx_description
1 polymer ?
#
loop_
_entity_poly.entity_id
_entity_poly.type
_entity_poly.pdbx_seq_one_letter_code
_entity_poly.pdbx_strand_id
1 'polypeptide(L)'
;MSYAEAGAAVSHGQTHAHHDHRACSVPGCVLPGTIADSTTGSADWVCSIHHGASHSEQAGISARMANRRKLLILAQRLSNAGAADPVPQQVTEWVKAQGRADLLPSSPTTCRKLGASMLRTLTDECRAPQARVGDTTKPKGQRDSWSSAADAATAFLGGLA
;
A
#
# COMPACT_ATOMS: atom_id res chain seq x y z
N MET A 1 -24.03 9.53 19.51
CA MET A 1 -22.90 8.78 18.94
C MET A 1 -22.00 9.77 18.22
N SER A 2 -20.90 10.15 18.87
CA SER A 2 -19.90 11.06 18.31
C SER A 2 -19.06 10.34 17.25
N TYR A 3 -18.55 11.07 16.26
CA TYR A 3 -17.62 10.53 15.25
C TYR A 3 -16.38 9.89 15.90
N ALA A 4 -15.97 10.38 17.08
CA ALA A 4 -14.89 9.80 17.87
C ALA A 4 -15.24 8.41 18.44
N GLU A 5 -16.49 8.20 18.84
CA GLU A 5 -16.97 6.89 19.33
C GLU A 5 -17.10 5.88 18.17
N ALA A 6 -17.50 6.35 16.99
CA ALA A 6 -17.55 5.52 15.79
C ALA A 6 -16.15 5.08 15.33
N GLY A 7 -15.15 5.97 15.41
CA GLY A 7 -13.75 5.62 15.14
C GLY A 7 -13.17 4.65 16.18
N ALA A 8 -13.52 4.84 17.46
CA ALA A 8 -13.13 3.93 18.53
C ALA A 8 -13.78 2.54 18.38
N ALA A 9 -14.99 2.43 17.85
CA ALA A 9 -15.67 1.15 17.63
C ALA A 9 -15.00 0.29 16.53
N VAL A 10 -14.38 0.90 15.51
CA VAL A 10 -13.57 0.16 14.52
C VAL A 10 -12.29 -0.39 15.17
N SER A 11 -11.74 0.32 16.15
CA SER A 11 -10.55 -0.09 16.91
C SER A 11 -10.85 -1.05 18.07
N HIS A 12 -12.04 -0.97 18.68
CA HIS A 12 -12.45 -1.77 19.84
C HIS A 12 -13.11 -3.11 19.48
N GLY A 13 -13.43 -3.35 18.20
CA GLY A 13 -13.84 -4.67 17.71
C GLY A 13 -12.70 -5.68 17.60
N GLN A 14 -11.44 -5.25 17.76
CA GLN A 14 -10.29 -6.15 17.90
C GLN A 14 -9.93 -6.25 19.38
N THR A 15 -10.74 -7.00 20.12
CA THR A 15 -10.30 -7.61 21.37
C THR A 15 -8.90 -8.20 21.15
N HIS A 16 -7.96 -7.91 22.06
CA HIS A 16 -6.59 -8.46 22.17
C HIS A 16 -6.54 -10.00 22.34
N ALA A 17 -7.51 -10.72 21.80
CA ALA A 17 -7.57 -12.16 21.76
C ALA A 17 -6.88 -12.62 20.48
N HIS A 18 -5.63 -13.03 20.63
CA HIS A 18 -4.80 -13.64 19.60
C HIS A 18 -4.48 -12.70 18.43
N HIS A 19 -3.47 -11.84 18.61
CA HIS A 19 -2.67 -11.41 17.47
C HIS A 19 -2.21 -12.69 16.77
N ASP A 20 -2.77 -12.98 15.59
CA ASP A 20 -2.27 -14.03 14.72
C ASP A 20 -0.78 -13.75 14.58
N HIS A 21 0.10 -14.60 15.16
CA HIS A 21 1.54 -14.34 15.31
C HIS A 21 2.27 -14.16 13.97
N ARG A 22 1.52 -14.21 12.87
CA ARG A 22 1.94 -14.07 11.49
C ARG A 22 1.52 -12.74 10.88
N ALA A 23 0.65 -11.94 11.52
CA ALA A 23 0.19 -10.65 11.01
C ALA A 23 1.05 -9.50 11.56
N CYS A 24 1.16 -8.42 10.79
CA CYS A 24 1.81 -7.20 11.27
C CYS A 24 1.01 -6.61 12.44
N SER A 25 1.71 -6.19 13.49
CA SER A 25 1.12 -5.56 14.69
C SER A 25 0.48 -4.19 14.43
N VAL A 26 0.85 -3.53 13.33
CA VAL A 26 0.30 -2.21 12.98
C VAL A 26 -1.18 -2.33 12.55
N PRO A 27 -2.10 -1.62 13.21
CA PRO A 27 -3.53 -1.68 12.87
C PRO A 27 -3.81 -1.38 11.38
N GLY A 28 -4.67 -2.20 10.79
CA GLY A 28 -5.07 -2.09 9.39
C GLY A 28 -4.00 -2.52 8.37
N CYS A 29 -2.84 -3.00 8.82
CA CYS A 29 -1.84 -3.56 7.92
C CYS A 29 -2.33 -4.91 7.35
N VAL A 30 -2.13 -5.09 6.04
CA VAL A 30 -2.58 -6.28 5.30
C VAL A 30 -1.48 -7.29 5.03
N LEU A 31 -0.27 -7.04 5.54
CA LEU A 31 0.92 -7.87 5.30
C LEU A 31 1.29 -8.68 6.55
N PRO A 32 1.97 -9.83 6.35
CA PRO A 32 2.46 -10.60 7.46
C PRO A 32 3.54 -9.84 8.26
N GLY A 33 3.56 -10.06 9.57
CA GLY A 33 4.64 -9.64 10.45
C GLY A 33 5.80 -10.61 10.29
N THR A 34 6.96 -10.09 9.91
CA THR A 34 8.14 -10.94 9.60
C THR A 34 9.40 -10.47 10.31
N ILE A 35 9.36 -9.32 10.98
CA ILE A 35 10.51 -8.71 11.65
C ILE A 35 10.07 -8.32 13.05
N ALA A 36 10.84 -8.71 14.06
CA ALA A 36 10.70 -8.24 15.43
C ALA A 36 12.03 -7.64 15.88
N ASP A 37 11.99 -6.48 16.53
CA ASP A 37 13.21 -5.82 17.06
C ASP A 37 13.73 -6.45 18.37
N SER A 38 13.09 -7.55 18.82
CA SER A 38 13.50 -8.30 20.01
C SER A 38 14.06 -9.67 19.63
N THR A 39 15.16 -10.04 20.30
CA THR A 39 15.77 -11.37 20.22
C THR A 39 15.02 -12.43 21.03
N THR A 40 14.07 -12.04 21.89
CA THR A 40 13.30 -12.95 22.75
C THR A 40 11.95 -13.36 22.15
N GLY A 41 11.58 -12.82 20.97
CA GLY A 41 10.31 -13.12 20.30
C GLY A 41 9.06 -12.56 20.98
N SER A 42 9.20 -11.81 22.07
CA SER A 42 8.10 -11.23 22.86
C SER A 42 7.66 -9.84 22.41
N ALA A 43 8.11 -9.38 21.23
CA ALA A 43 7.83 -8.06 20.71
C ALA A 43 6.81 -8.11 19.56
N ASP A 44 6.23 -6.94 19.29
CA ASP A 44 5.39 -6.70 18.14
C ASP A 44 6.11 -7.05 16.84
N TRP A 45 5.54 -7.99 16.08
CA TRP A 45 6.05 -8.35 14.75
C TRP A 45 5.53 -7.36 13.72
N VAL A 46 6.43 -6.70 13.01
CA VAL A 46 6.11 -5.74 11.94
C VAL A 46 6.45 -6.32 10.57
N CYS A 47 5.75 -5.84 9.54
CA CYS A 47 6.08 -6.17 8.16
C CYS A 47 7.29 -5.37 7.67
N SER A 48 7.87 -5.78 6.55
CA SER A 48 9.00 -5.09 5.93
C SER A 48 8.72 -3.63 5.54
N ILE A 49 7.46 -3.20 5.46
CA ILE A 49 7.09 -1.81 5.11
C ILE A 49 6.96 -0.93 6.37
N HIS A 50 6.47 -1.47 7.48
CA HIS A 50 6.32 -0.74 8.75
C HIS A 50 7.58 -0.78 9.62
N HIS A 51 8.47 -1.75 9.41
CA HIS A 51 9.74 -1.82 10.14
C HIS A 51 10.57 -0.54 9.98
N GLY A 52 10.94 0.06 11.11
CA GLY A 52 11.69 1.32 11.17
C GLY A 52 10.87 2.59 10.93
N ALA A 53 9.55 2.50 10.71
CA ALA A 53 8.68 3.68 10.61
C ALA A 53 8.27 4.19 12.00
N SER A 54 8.23 5.52 12.18
CA SER A 54 7.75 6.10 13.44
C SER A 54 6.26 5.81 13.63
N HIS A 55 5.81 5.67 14.89
CA HIS A 55 4.40 5.41 15.20
C HIS A 55 3.45 6.43 14.53
N SER A 56 3.87 7.70 14.44
CA SER A 56 3.07 8.76 13.81
C SER A 56 2.84 8.57 12.31
N GLU A 57 3.67 7.78 11.63
CA GLU A 57 3.60 7.55 10.17
C GLU A 57 2.88 6.23 9.83
N GLN A 58 2.81 5.31 10.79
CA GLN A 58 2.31 3.95 10.58
C GLN A 58 0.89 3.89 10.01
N ALA A 59 -0.03 4.72 10.52
CA ALA A 59 -1.40 4.78 10.02
C ALA A 59 -1.47 5.25 8.55
N GLY A 60 -0.68 6.27 8.21
CA GLY A 60 -0.57 6.76 6.83
C GLY A 60 0.00 5.72 5.87
N ILE A 61 1.02 4.98 6.33
CA ILE A 61 1.59 3.85 5.59
C ILE A 61 0.52 2.77 5.35
N SER A 62 -0.21 2.35 6.40
CA SER A 62 -1.28 1.35 6.28
C SER A 62 -2.36 1.75 5.28
N ALA A 63 -2.81 3.02 5.31
CA ALA A 63 -3.77 3.54 4.34
C ALA A 63 -3.23 3.49 2.89
N ARG A 64 -1.97 3.87 2.66
CA ARG A 64 -1.35 3.79 1.33
C ARG A 64 -1.21 2.35 0.84
N MET A 65 -0.87 1.43 1.73
CA MET A 65 -0.81 -0.01 1.44
C MET A 65 -2.19 -0.56 1.08
N ALA A 66 -3.24 -0.18 1.80
CA ALA A 66 -4.61 -0.59 1.50
C ALA A 66 -5.05 -0.14 0.10
N ASN A 67 -4.79 1.13 -0.26
CA ASN A 67 -5.07 1.68 -1.58
C ASN A 67 -4.29 0.98 -2.71
N ARG A 68 -3.10 0.45 -2.42
CA ARG A 68 -2.21 -0.24 -3.38
C ARG A 68 -2.27 -1.76 -3.28
N ARG A 69 -3.19 -2.32 -2.48
CA ARG A 69 -3.20 -3.75 -2.11
C ARG A 69 -3.13 -4.68 -3.32
N LYS A 70 -3.91 -4.40 -4.36
CA LYS A 70 -3.94 -5.24 -5.58
C LYS A 70 -2.59 -5.26 -6.30
N LEU A 71 -1.92 -4.11 -6.38
CA LEU A 71 -0.60 -3.96 -7.00
C LEU A 71 0.49 -4.65 -6.17
N LEU A 72 0.43 -4.52 -4.83
CA LEU A 72 1.36 -5.21 -3.92
C LEU A 72 1.22 -6.74 -4.05
N ILE A 73 -0.01 -7.27 -4.09
CA ILE A 73 -0.26 -8.70 -4.28
C ILE A 73 0.29 -9.17 -5.62
N LEU A 74 0.05 -8.43 -6.71
CA LEU A 74 0.59 -8.75 -8.02
C LEU A 74 2.12 -8.76 -8.00
N ALA A 75 2.73 -7.72 -7.46
CA ALA A 75 4.19 -7.57 -7.39
C ALA A 75 4.83 -8.75 -6.63
N GLN A 76 4.23 -9.17 -5.51
CA GLN A 76 4.67 -10.33 -4.73
C GLN A 76 4.53 -11.66 -5.49
N ARG A 77 3.44 -11.84 -6.25
CA ARG A 77 3.26 -13.03 -7.09
C ARG A 77 4.30 -13.09 -8.20
N LEU A 78 4.54 -11.95 -8.85
CA LEU A 78 5.55 -11.83 -9.90
C LEU A 78 6.97 -12.05 -9.37
N SER A 79 7.31 -11.51 -8.19
CA SER A 79 8.64 -11.71 -7.58
C SER A 79 8.91 -13.18 -7.23
N ASN A 80 7.86 -13.95 -6.98
CA ASN A 80 7.93 -15.38 -6.66
C ASN A 80 7.81 -16.30 -7.89
N ALA A 81 7.61 -15.74 -9.10
CA ALA A 81 7.55 -16.51 -10.34
C ALA A 81 8.91 -17.14 -10.72
N GLY A 82 8.91 -18.00 -11.74
CA GLY A 82 10.13 -18.58 -12.31
C GLY A 82 11.09 -17.49 -12.78
N ALA A 83 12.39 -17.74 -12.65
CA ALA A 83 13.42 -16.71 -12.89
C ALA A 83 13.46 -16.21 -14.34
N ALA A 84 13.14 -17.10 -15.29
CA ALA A 84 13.15 -16.84 -16.73
C ALA A 84 11.75 -16.61 -17.33
N ASP A 85 10.69 -16.63 -16.51
CA ASP A 85 9.33 -16.52 -17.02
C ASP A 85 9.11 -15.13 -17.63
N PRO A 86 8.66 -15.05 -18.90
CA PRO A 86 8.35 -13.77 -19.52
C PRO A 86 7.10 -13.17 -18.89
N VAL A 87 7.01 -11.84 -18.87
CA VAL A 87 5.83 -11.12 -18.38
C VAL A 87 4.66 -11.34 -19.34
N PRO A 88 3.53 -11.95 -18.90
CA PRO A 88 2.36 -12.13 -19.75
C PRO A 88 1.76 -10.77 -20.16
N GLN A 89 1.26 -10.68 -21.39
CA GLN A 89 0.64 -9.45 -21.89
C GLN A 89 -0.55 -9.01 -21.03
N GLN A 90 -1.33 -9.95 -20.48
CA GLN A 90 -2.47 -9.62 -19.60
C GLN A 90 -2.02 -8.89 -18.33
N VAL A 91 -0.83 -9.17 -17.81
CA VAL A 91 -0.28 -8.47 -16.64
C VAL A 91 0.00 -7.01 -16.99
N THR A 92 0.62 -6.78 -18.15
CA THR A 92 0.93 -5.44 -18.66
C THR A 92 -0.35 -4.62 -18.89
N GLU A 93 -1.36 -5.20 -19.51
CA GLU A 93 -2.67 -4.56 -19.74
C GLU A 93 -3.39 -4.27 -18.43
N TRP A 94 -3.38 -5.21 -17.49
CA TRP A 94 -4.00 -5.02 -16.18
C TRP A 94 -3.34 -3.90 -15.39
N VAL A 95 -2.00 -3.80 -15.39
CA VAL A 95 -1.26 -2.71 -14.72
C VAL A 95 -1.59 -1.35 -15.35
N LYS A 96 -1.69 -1.28 -16.69
CA LYS A 96 -2.15 -0.06 -17.39
C LYS A 96 -3.58 0.32 -17.01
N ALA A 97 -4.49 -0.66 -16.90
CA ALA A 97 -5.87 -0.43 -16.47
C ALA A 97 -5.97 0.07 -15.02
N GLN A 98 -4.98 -0.20 -14.17
CA GLN A 98 -4.87 0.41 -12.84
C GLN A 98 -4.27 1.83 -12.86
N GLY A 99 -4.01 2.40 -14.04
CA GLY A 99 -3.39 3.72 -14.19
C GLY A 99 -1.91 3.77 -13.80
N ARG A 100 -1.24 2.62 -13.74
CA ARG A 100 0.15 2.49 -13.24
C ARG A 100 1.14 2.04 -14.31
N ALA A 101 1.03 2.63 -15.51
CA ALA A 101 1.96 2.33 -16.60
C ALA A 101 3.42 2.66 -16.24
N ASP A 102 3.65 3.52 -15.26
CA ASP A 102 4.96 3.85 -14.69
C ASP A 102 5.67 2.65 -14.03
N LEU A 103 4.93 1.64 -13.59
CA LEU A 103 5.47 0.41 -13.00
C LEU A 103 5.95 -0.61 -14.03
N LEU A 104 5.68 -0.37 -15.32
CA LEU A 104 6.05 -1.27 -16.40
C LEU A 104 7.49 -0.99 -16.86
N PRO A 105 8.21 -2.04 -17.31
CA PRO A 105 9.59 -1.89 -17.73
C PRO A 105 9.66 -1.23 -19.10
N SER A 106 10.67 -0.39 -19.31
CA SER A 106 10.94 0.22 -20.64
C SER A 106 11.57 -0.78 -21.63
N SER A 107 12.02 -1.94 -21.15
CA SER A 107 12.68 -2.98 -21.94
C SER A 107 12.17 -4.38 -21.55
N PRO A 108 12.39 -5.41 -22.40
CA PRO A 108 12.01 -6.79 -22.06
C PRO A 108 12.59 -7.24 -20.71
N THR A 109 11.74 -7.82 -19.87
CA THR A 109 12.12 -8.27 -18.52
C THR A 109 11.39 -9.56 -18.17
N THR A 110 11.80 -10.19 -17.07
CA THR A 110 11.15 -11.39 -16.53
C THR A 110 10.15 -11.02 -15.43
N CYS A 111 9.16 -11.88 -15.19
CA CYS A 111 8.18 -11.72 -14.10
C CYS A 111 8.88 -11.39 -12.78
N ARG A 112 9.93 -12.14 -12.43
CA ARG A 112 10.68 -11.94 -11.19
C ARG A 112 11.29 -10.54 -11.09
N LYS A 113 11.93 -10.07 -12.17
CA LYS A 113 12.55 -8.73 -12.21
C LYS A 113 11.50 -7.63 -12.14
N LEU A 114 10.38 -7.80 -12.86
CA LEU A 114 9.26 -6.85 -12.79
C LEU A 114 8.68 -6.79 -11.38
N GLY A 115 8.33 -7.93 -10.79
CA GLY A 115 7.78 -8.01 -9.44
C GLY A 115 8.70 -7.38 -8.39
N ALA A 116 10.01 -7.67 -8.45
CA ALA A 116 10.99 -7.06 -7.57
C ALA A 116 11.07 -5.52 -7.75
N SER A 117 11.00 -5.03 -8.99
CA SER A 117 10.98 -3.58 -9.25
C SER A 117 9.73 -2.92 -8.72
N MET A 118 8.56 -3.51 -8.97
CA MET A 118 7.28 -3.03 -8.47
C MET A 118 7.26 -2.99 -6.93
N LEU A 119 7.74 -4.04 -6.27
CA LEU A 119 7.79 -4.09 -4.80
C LEU A 119 8.64 -2.96 -4.22
N ARG A 120 9.80 -2.66 -4.82
CA ARG A 120 10.64 -1.53 -4.39
C ARG A 120 9.88 -0.21 -4.52
N THR A 121 9.40 0.13 -5.72
CA THR A 121 8.68 1.39 -5.98
C THR A 121 7.45 1.54 -5.09
N LEU A 122 6.64 0.50 -4.95
CA LEU A 122 5.43 0.55 -4.13
C LEU A 122 5.75 0.67 -2.64
N THR A 123 6.84 0.04 -2.16
CA THR A 123 7.31 0.18 -0.77
C THR A 123 7.77 1.60 -0.51
N ASP A 124 8.56 2.19 -1.42
CA ASP A 124 9.03 3.57 -1.31
C ASP A 124 7.87 4.55 -1.30
N GLU A 125 6.88 4.37 -2.18
CA GLU A 125 5.63 5.18 -2.17
C GLU A 125 4.84 5.03 -0.87
N CYS A 126 4.78 3.82 -0.32
CA CYS A 126 4.10 3.60 0.96
C CYS A 126 4.85 4.29 2.10
N ARG A 127 6.18 4.38 2.03
CA ARG A 127 7.03 5.03 3.05
C ARG A 127 7.24 6.54 2.82
N ALA A 128 6.85 7.06 1.67
CA ALA A 128 7.06 8.47 1.33
C ALA A 128 6.48 9.41 2.41
N PRO A 129 7.22 10.44 2.85
CA PRO A 129 6.71 11.45 3.77
C PRO A 129 5.46 12.11 3.20
N GLN A 130 4.44 12.28 4.04
CA GLN A 130 3.27 13.08 3.67
C GLN A 130 3.47 14.51 4.14
N ALA A 131 3.18 15.46 3.26
CA ALA A 131 3.01 16.86 3.65
C ALA A 131 1.91 16.92 4.71
N ARG A 132 2.23 17.53 5.86
CA ARG A 132 1.24 17.69 6.93
C ARG A 132 0.22 18.72 6.48
N VAL A 133 -1.02 18.59 6.93
CA VAL A 133 -2.04 19.63 6.71
C VAL A 133 -1.53 20.90 7.39
N GLY A 134 -1.06 21.86 6.60
CA GLY A 134 -0.36 23.07 7.07
C GLY A 134 1.02 23.31 6.45
N ASP A 135 1.66 22.29 5.86
CA ASP A 135 2.88 22.46 5.05
C ASP A 135 2.51 23.09 3.70
N THR A 136 2.68 24.41 3.58
CA THR A 136 2.45 25.15 2.34
C THR A 136 3.63 25.10 1.37
N THR A 137 4.66 24.31 1.65
CA THR A 137 5.80 24.10 0.74
C THR A 137 5.39 23.14 -0.39
N LYS A 138 4.62 23.66 -1.36
CA LYS A 138 4.35 22.95 -2.61
C LYS A 138 5.67 22.56 -3.29
N PRO A 139 5.95 21.26 -3.53
CA PRO A 139 7.03 20.90 -4.43
C PRO A 139 6.68 21.43 -5.83
N LYS A 140 7.59 22.24 -6.41
CA LYS A 140 7.44 22.77 -7.77
C LYS A 140 7.25 21.61 -8.75
N GLY A 141 6.05 21.47 -9.31
CA GLY A 141 5.76 20.55 -10.41
C GLY A 141 4.74 19.44 -10.13
N GLN A 142 4.25 19.27 -8.90
CA GLN A 142 3.24 18.26 -8.61
C GLN A 142 1.83 18.85 -8.80
N ARG A 143 1.13 18.43 -9.85
CA ARG A 143 -0.31 18.71 -10.00
C ARG A 143 -1.07 17.88 -8.98
N ASP A 144 -1.79 18.56 -8.09
CA ASP A 144 -2.77 17.95 -7.20
C ASP A 144 -3.87 17.30 -8.06
N SER A 145 -3.83 15.99 -8.28
CA SER A 145 -4.87 15.29 -9.04
C SER A 145 -6.04 14.91 -8.13
N TRP A 146 -6.67 15.92 -7.53
CA TRP A 146 -8.02 15.78 -6.96
C TRP A 146 -9.08 15.70 -8.06
N SER A 147 -8.73 16.10 -9.29
CA SER A 147 -9.61 16.06 -10.46
C SER A 147 -10.15 14.66 -10.75
N SER A 148 -9.34 13.59 -10.65
CA SER A 148 -9.85 12.25 -10.98
C SER A 148 -10.89 11.72 -9.96
N ALA A 149 -10.83 12.15 -8.70
CA ALA A 149 -11.82 11.77 -7.69
C ALA A 149 -13.13 12.56 -7.85
N ALA A 150 -13.05 13.85 -8.21
CA ALA A 150 -14.21 14.66 -8.54
C ALA A 150 -14.89 14.17 -9.84
N ASP A 151 -14.10 13.80 -10.85
CA ASP A 151 -14.59 13.25 -12.11
C ASP A 151 -15.26 11.87 -11.90
N ALA A 152 -14.68 11.01 -11.05
CA ALA A 152 -15.26 9.71 -10.69
C ALA A 152 -16.56 9.86 -9.88
N ALA A 153 -16.62 10.83 -8.96
CA ALA A 153 -17.84 11.12 -8.20
C ALA A 153 -18.95 11.68 -9.10
N THR A 154 -18.59 12.54 -10.06
CA THR A 154 -19.53 13.09 -11.05
C THR A 154 -20.06 12.00 -11.97
N ALA A 155 -19.21 11.07 -12.43
CA ALA A 155 -19.62 9.93 -13.25
C ALA A 155 -20.55 8.96 -12.50
N PHE A 156 -20.37 8.80 -11.18
CA PHE A 156 -21.22 7.95 -10.35
C PHE A 156 -22.58 8.60 -10.04
N LEU A 157 -22.62 9.92 -9.84
CA LEU A 157 -23.83 10.66 -9.49
C LEU A 157 -24.65 11.13 -10.71
N GLY A 158 -24.01 11.29 -11.87
CA GLY A 158 -24.66 11.72 -13.12
C GLY A 158 -25.44 10.64 -13.86
N GLY A 159 -25.46 9.40 -13.36
CA GLY A 159 -26.18 8.26 -13.96
C GLY A 159 -27.56 7.98 -13.37
N LEU A 160 -28.10 8.87 -12.53
CA LEU A 160 -29.41 8.73 -11.86
C LEU A 160 -30.44 9.79 -12.28
N ALA A 161 -30.35 10.31 -13.50
CA ALA A 161 -31.36 11.18 -14.09
C ALA A 161 -31.94 10.55 -15.37
#